data_AF-A0A0B1SEI4-F1
#
_entry.id   AF-A0A0B1SEI4-F1
#
_cell.length_a   1.000
_cell.length_b   1.000
_cell.length_c   1.000
_cell.angle_alpha   90.00
_cell.angle_beta   90.00
_cell.angle_gamma   90.00
#
_symmetry.space_group_name_H-M   'P 1'
#
loop_
_entity.id
_entity.type
_entity.pdbx_description
1 polymer ?
#
loop_
_entity_poly.entity_id
_entity_poly.type
_entity_poly.pdbx_seq_one_letter_code
_entity_poly.pdbx_strand_id
1 'polypeptide(L)' 'VRISAVALLKMVIHARRGGNLEVMGLMQGRVDGNAFIIMDTFALPVEGTETRVNAQAQAYEYMSVYTDLCESEGRKEK' A
#
# COMPACT_ATOMS: atom_id res chain seq x y z
N VAL A 1 -0.79 -13.11 9.68
CA VAL A 1 -1.03 -12.13 8.58
C VAL A 1 -1.98 -12.78 7.58
N ARG A 2 -3.01 -12.06 7.15
CA ARG A 2 -4.02 -12.51 6.19
C ARG A 2 -4.11 -11.45 5.10
N ILE A 3 -3.98 -11.85 3.83
CA ILE A 3 -3.96 -10.93 2.69
C ILE A 3 -5.15 -11.24 1.80
N SER A 4 -5.94 -10.23 1.44
CA SER A 4 -7.02 -10.40 0.47
C SER A 4 -6.46 -10.76 -0.91
N ALA A 5 -7.22 -11.51 -1.71
CA ALA A 5 -6.79 -11.87 -3.06
C ALA A 5 -6.57 -10.62 -3.94
N VAL A 6 -7.37 -9.56 -3.71
CA VAL A 6 -7.25 -8.28 -4.43
C VAL A 6 -5.95 -7.58 -4.07
N ALA A 7 -5.63 -7.47 -2.78
CA ALA A 7 -4.39 -6.90 -2.30
C ALA A 7 -3.17 -7.63 -2.89
N LEU A 8 -3.18 -8.96 -2.84
CA LEU A 8 -2.10 -9.79 -3.39
C LEU A 8 -1.92 -9.54 -4.91
N LEU A 9 -3.01 -9.52 -5.67
CA LEU A 9 -2.94 -9.28 -7.12
C LEU A 9 -2.34 -7.90 -7.43
N LYS A 10 -2.76 -6.86 -6.71
CA LYS A 10 -2.23 -5.49 -6.87
C LYS A 10 -0.73 -5.42 -6.56
N MET A 11 -0.28 -6.06 -5.49
CA MET A 11 1.16 -6.16 -5.16
C MET A 11 1.95 -6.82 -6.29
N VAL A 12 1.48 -7.96 -6.81
CA VAL A 12 2.18 -8.71 -7.87
C VAL A 12 2.21 -7.92 -9.19
N ILE A 13 1.11 -7.25 -9.55
CA ILE A 13 1.07 -6.39 -10.74
C ILE A 13 2.05 -5.23 -10.59
N HIS A 14 2.10 -4.60 -9.42
CA HIS A 14 3.03 -3.50 -9.14
C HIS A 14 4.49 -3.95 -9.23
N ALA A 15 4.83 -5.06 -8.57
CA ALA A 15 6.16 -5.65 -8.62
C ALA A 15 6.59 -6.00 -10.05
N ARG A 16 5.68 -6.61 -10.84
CA ARG A 16 5.97 -6.95 -12.25
C ARG A 16 6.19 -5.71 -13.11
N ARG A 17 5.47 -4.61 -12.85
CA ARG A 17 5.65 -3.34 -13.57
C ARG A 17 6.97 -2.65 -13.23
N GLY A 18 7.48 -2.85 -12.02
CA GLY A 18 8.80 -2.36 -11.59
C GLY A 18 9.98 -2.97 -12.35
N GLY A 19 9.82 -4.14 -12.96
CA GLY A 19 10.89 -4.81 -13.69
C GLY A 19 12.07 -5.15 -12.78
N ASN A 20 13.23 -4.56 -13.05
CA ASN A 20 14.45 -4.73 -12.25
C ASN A 20 14.63 -3.64 -11.18
N LEU A 21 13.72 -2.68 -11.11
CA LEU A 21 13.74 -1.63 -10.11
C LEU A 21 13.04 -2.12 -8.85
N GLU A 22 13.54 -1.71 -7.70
CA GLU A 22 12.81 -1.88 -6.45
C GLU A 22 11.62 -0.91 -6.43
N VAL A 23 10.47 -1.39 -5.95
CA VAL A 23 9.24 -0.62 -5.88
C VAL A 23 8.69 -0.63 -4.46
N MET A 24 7.98 0.43 -4.08
CA MET A 24 7.30 0.50 -2.80
C MET A 24 5.79 0.69 -2.98
N GLY A 25 5.05 0.31 -1.95
CA GLY A 25 3.61 0.46 -1.86
C GLY A 25 3.16 0.46 -0.41
N LEU A 26 1.88 0.76 -0.20
CA LEU A 26 1.26 0.77 1.12
C LEU A 26 0.16 -0.27 1.21
N MET A 27 -0.01 -0.79 2.42
CA MET A 27 -1.01 -1.78 2.76
C MET A 27 -2.08 -1.14 3.62
N GLN A 28 -3.34 -1.42 3.29
CA GLN A 28 -4.51 -0.95 4.01
C GLN A 28 -5.27 -2.15 4.58
N GLY A 29 -5.75 -1.98 5.81
CA GLY A 29 -6.53 -2.99 6.49
C GLY A 29 -6.54 -2.76 7.99
N ARG A 30 -6.80 -3.82 8.75
CA ARG A 30 -7.04 -3.76 10.19
C ARG A 30 -6.30 -4.85 10.96
N VAL A 31 -6.25 -4.69 12.27
CA VAL A 31 -5.75 -5.70 13.20
C VAL A 31 -6.94 -6.45 13.81
N ASP A 32 -6.85 -7.77 13.82
CA ASP A 32 -7.84 -8.65 14.45
C ASP A 32 -7.10 -9.61 15.40
N GLY A 33 -7.17 -9.31 16.71
CA GLY A 33 -6.40 -10.00 17.73
C GLY A 33 -4.89 -9.96 17.47
N ASN A 34 -4.29 -11.12 17.23
CA ASN A 34 -2.85 -11.25 16.92
C ASN A 34 -2.57 -11.35 15.40
N ALA A 35 -3.51 -10.93 14.55
CA ALA A 35 -3.38 -11.02 13.10
C ALA A 35 -3.59 -9.67 12.41
N PHE A 36 -2.64 -9.31 11.54
CA PHE A 36 -2.85 -8.27 10.53
C PHE A 36 -3.73 -8.81 9.40
N ILE A 37 -4.79 -8.08 9.04
CA ILE A 37 -5.67 -8.37 7.90
C ILE A 37 -5.47 -7.24 6.88
N ILE A 38 -4.83 -7.57 5.76
CA ILE A 38 -4.60 -6.65 4.64
C ILE A 38 -5.76 -6.81 3.66
N MET A 39 -6.55 -5.76 3.52
CA MET A 39 -7.75 -5.73 2.69
C MET A 39 -7.45 -5.13 1.31
N ASP A 40 -6.59 -4.12 1.24
CA ASP A 40 -6.16 -3.52 -0.02
C ASP A 40 -4.68 -3.07 -0.02
N THR A 41 -4.13 -2.81 -1.21
CA THR A 41 -2.81 -2.18 -1.39
C THR A 41 -2.80 -1.18 -2.52
N PHE A 42 -1.85 -0.25 -2.48
CA PHE A 42 -1.61 0.70 -3.55
C PHE A 42 -0.12 0.97 -3.75
N ALA A 43 0.24 1.27 -4.99
CA ALA A 43 1.59 1.61 -5.41
C ALA A 43 1.96 3.03 -4.98
N LEU A 44 3.18 3.21 -4.47
CA LEU A 44 3.76 4.54 -4.30
C LEU A 44 4.59 4.91 -5.53
N PRO A 45 4.59 6.18 -5.98
CA PRO A 45 5.38 6.64 -7.12
C PRO A 45 6.85 6.85 -6.72
N VAL A 46 7.46 5.86 -6.06
CA VAL A 46 8.84 5.93 -5.58
C VAL A 46 9.61 4.68 -6.00
N GLU A 47 10.83 4.88 -6.47
CA GLU A 47 11.80 3.81 -6.68
C GLU A 47 12.47 3.52 -5.33
N GLY A 48 12.42 2.24 -4.91
CA GLY A 48 13.15 1.77 -3.75
C GLY A 48 14.65 1.80 -4.01
N THR A 49 15.42 2.06 -2.97
CA THR A 49 16.79 1.54 -2.90
C THR A 49 16.88 0.80 -1.57
N GLU A 50 17.42 -0.42 -1.56
CA GLU A 50 17.44 -1.38 -0.44
C GLU A 50 17.86 -0.75 0.91
N THR A 51 18.59 0.36 0.86
CA THR A 51 19.19 1.06 2.00
C THR A 51 18.64 2.46 2.28
N ARG A 52 17.74 3.00 1.43
CA ARG A 52 17.13 4.33 1.66
C ARG A 52 15.62 4.26 1.49
N VAL A 53 14.91 4.32 2.62
CA VAL A 53 13.48 4.60 2.66
C VAL A 53 13.29 6.09 2.43
N ASN A 54 13.41 6.53 1.17
CA ASN A 54 13.07 7.89 0.79
C ASN A 54 11.67 7.89 0.16
N ALA A 55 10.67 7.50 0.96
CA ALA A 55 9.29 7.84 0.67
C ALA A 55 9.19 9.38 0.83
N GLN A 56 9.62 10.11 -0.21
CA GLN A 56 9.64 11.56 -0.22
C GLN A 56 8.26 12.12 0.16
N ALA A 57 8.17 13.42 0.49
CA ALA A 57 6.93 14.10 0.88
C ALA A 57 5.69 13.73 0.05
N GLN A 58 5.87 13.39 -1.24
CA GLN A 58 4.84 12.88 -2.15
C GLN A 58 4.10 11.63 -1.64
N ALA A 59 4.78 10.69 -0.96
CA ALA A 59 4.13 9.51 -0.40
C ALA A 59 3.22 9.89 0.79
N TYR A 60 3.64 10.83 1.64
CA TYR A 60 2.84 11.33 2.76
C TYR A 60 1.61 12.12 2.30
N GLU A 61 1.76 12.99 1.30
CA GLU A 61 0.63 13.71 0.71
C GLU A 61 -0.37 12.75 0.08
N TYR A 62 0.12 11.77 -0.68
CA TYR A 62 -0.73 10.74 -1.29
C TYR A 62 -1.45 9.89 -0.23
N MET A 63 -0.78 9.56 0.88
CA MET A 63 -1.38 8.83 2.01
C MET A 63 -2.55 9.58 2.64
N SER A 64 -2.41 10.88 2.89
CA SER A 64 -3.47 11.70 3.48
C SER A 64 -4.68 11.75 2.54
N VAL A 65 -4.45 12.12 1.28
CA VAL A 65 -5.51 12.25 0.28
C VAL A 65 -6.23 10.91 0.04
N TYR A 66 -5.49 9.81 -0.02
CA TYR A 66 -6.08 8.49 -0.24
C TYR A 66 -6.89 8.00 0.96
N THR A 67 -6.44 8.31 2.18
CA THR A 67 -7.20 7.99 3.41
C THR A 67 -8.52 8.75 3.42
N ASP A 68 -8.49 10.06 3.11
CA ASP A 68 -9.70 10.89 3.01
C ASP A 68 -10.65 10.39 1.93
N LEU A 69 -10.11 9.99 0.77
CA LEU A 69 -10.90 9.40 -0.32
C LEU A 69 -11.58 8.10 0.11
N CYS A 70 -10.85 7.21 0.79
CA CYS A 70 -11.40 5.96 1.31
C CYS A 70 -12.54 6.21 2.32
N GLU A 71 -12.38 7.21 3.20
CA GLU A 71 -13.44 7.60 4.13
C GLU A 71 -14.67 8.14 3.38
N SER A 72 -14.48 8.93 2.33
CA SER A 72 -15.57 9.47 1.49
C SER A 72 -16.32 8.39 0.70
N GLU A 73 -15.62 7.33 0.26
CA GLU A 73 -16.21 6.19 -0.45
C GLU A 73 -16.80 5.12 0.50
N GLY A 74 -16.79 5.37 1.81
CA GLY A 74 -17.34 4.46 2.82
C GLY A 74 -16.46 3.24 3.10
N ARG A 75 -15.20 3.22 2.64
CA ARG A 75 -14.20 2.21 2.99
C ARG A 75 -13.68 2.46 4.40
N LYS A 76 -14.46 2.03 5.39
CA LYS A 76 -14.07 2.03 6.80
C LYS A 76 -13.17 0.83 7.08
N GLU A 77 -11.89 0.95 6.74
CA GLU A 77 -10.88 -0.05 7.08
C GLU A 77 -10.32 0.14 8.51
N LYS A 78 -10.87 1.10 9.28
CA LYS A 78 -10.67 1.26 10.73
C LYS A 78 -11.44 0.21 11.52
#